data_AF-A0A917DWP7-F1
#
_entry.id   AF-A0A917DWP7-F1
#
_cell.length_a   1.000
_cell.length_b   1.000
_cell.length_c   1.000
_cell.angle_alpha   90.00
_cell.angle_beta   90.00
_cell.angle_gamma   90.00
#
_symmetry.space_group_name_H-M   'P 1'
#
loop_
_entity.id
_entity.type
_entity.pdbx_description
1 polymer ?
#
loop_
_entity_poly.entity_id
_entity_poly.type
_entity_poly.pdbx_seq_one_letter_code
_entity_poly.pdbx_strand_id
1 'polypeptide(L)'
;MKTQFLILVFLTIFLQCKADKVLDNEHDTNKQIIPLGGNAWTTNGGEIKEQGLLNWNSDKTVCRTYFKVAQKGSLKVSVLMNPKGSKSKISVSILGKSIELVAEGDAEREFFVGEWNLSQAGYVSVDIKGIIKTNTNFGTISSLGVSGTSVTSELTSVKNNEGNFFYWGRRGPSVHLRYPTDGLENVEWFYNEVTIPKGNDVIGSYFMANGFGEGYFGMQVNSETERRILFSVWSPFTTDNPAAIPQDQRILLLKKGDGVYTGEFGNEGSGGQSYLKYNWKAGSTYKFLLQGKPTADNYTTYTAYFFAPEENQWRLIASFKRPKTSTYLKSLYSFLENFIPETGNQERMGSFDNQWVYTAKNGWTELNQVTLTADNTARKGYRVDYDGGMKNGQFYLRNCGFFNDNTKLNQSFERPKKGKMPMIDFSKLP
;
A
#
# COMPACT_ATOMS: atom_id res chain seq x y z
N MET A 1 48.54 -67.25 44.87
CA MET A 1 48.97 -65.83 44.90
C MET A 1 48.43 -65.14 43.66
N LYS A 2 47.45 -64.25 43.82
CA LYS A 2 46.93 -63.39 42.74
C LYS A 2 47.58 -62.01 42.89
N THR A 3 48.24 -61.52 41.85
CA THR A 3 48.77 -60.14 41.81
C THR A 3 47.92 -59.37 40.81
N GLN A 4 47.11 -58.43 41.30
CA GLN A 4 46.35 -57.47 40.49
C GLN A 4 47.30 -56.36 40.01
N PHE A 5 47.31 -56.08 38.71
CA PHE A 5 47.86 -54.85 38.17
C PHE A 5 46.69 -53.89 37.91
N LEU A 6 46.68 -52.78 38.64
CA LEU A 6 45.74 -51.68 38.51
C LEU A 6 46.36 -50.66 37.53
N ILE A 7 45.81 -50.54 36.32
CA ILE A 7 46.20 -49.49 35.36
C ILE A 7 45.25 -48.31 35.57
N LEU A 8 45.79 -47.22 36.10
CA LEU A 8 45.10 -45.96 36.34
C LEU A 8 45.08 -45.15 35.03
N VAL A 9 43.92 -45.00 34.41
CA VAL A 9 43.73 -44.10 33.25
C VAL A 9 43.45 -42.69 33.78
N PHE A 10 44.40 -41.78 33.59
CA PHE A 10 44.21 -40.35 33.87
C PHE A 10 43.37 -39.74 32.73
N LEU A 11 42.10 -39.43 33.04
CA LEU A 11 41.21 -38.68 32.16
C LEU A 11 41.50 -37.18 32.35
N THR A 12 42.27 -36.58 31.44
CA THR A 12 42.46 -35.13 31.39
C THR A 12 41.21 -34.46 30.84
N ILE A 13 40.40 -33.89 31.74
CA ILE A 13 39.26 -33.05 31.39
C ILE A 13 39.81 -31.69 30.95
N PHE A 14 39.86 -31.44 29.64
CA PHE A 14 40.03 -30.08 29.11
C PHE A 14 38.76 -29.29 29.41
N LEU A 15 38.78 -28.48 30.47
CA LEU A 15 37.83 -27.37 30.62
C LEU A 15 38.11 -26.35 29.51
N GLN A 16 37.34 -26.44 28.43
CA GLN A 16 37.27 -25.40 27.42
C GLN A 16 36.55 -24.21 28.05
N CYS A 17 37.34 -23.25 28.54
CA CYS A 17 36.84 -21.96 28.99
C CYS A 17 36.14 -21.30 27.78
N LYS A 18 34.81 -21.26 27.78
CA LYS A 18 34.06 -20.40 26.86
C LYS A 18 34.41 -18.97 27.28
N ALA A 19 35.32 -18.34 26.54
CA ALA A 19 35.42 -16.90 26.57
C ALA A 19 34.04 -16.36 26.19
N ASP A 20 33.35 -15.73 27.14
CA ASP A 20 32.21 -14.89 26.82
C ASP A 20 32.70 -13.90 25.76
N LYS A 21 32.16 -14.02 24.53
CA LYS A 21 32.35 -12.96 23.54
C LYS A 21 31.83 -11.70 24.21
N VAL A 22 32.74 -10.78 24.53
CA VAL A 22 32.38 -9.39 24.79
C VAL A 22 31.61 -8.96 23.55
N LEU A 23 30.28 -8.87 23.68
CA LEU A 23 29.46 -8.23 22.67
C LEU A 23 29.95 -6.79 22.63
N ASP A 24 30.64 -6.44 21.55
CA ASP A 24 30.96 -5.05 21.27
C ASP A 24 29.62 -4.30 21.26
N ASN A 25 29.41 -3.44 22.25
CA ASN A 25 28.16 -2.66 22.41
C ASN A 25 28.13 -1.50 21.41
N GLU A 26 28.63 -1.73 20.20
CA GLU A 26 28.83 -0.76 19.16
C GLU A 26 28.36 -1.31 17.81
N HIS A 27 27.97 -0.38 16.94
CA HIS A 27 27.60 -0.67 15.57
C HIS A 27 28.82 -0.99 14.72
N ASP A 28 28.60 -1.83 13.71
CA ASP A 28 29.56 -2.05 12.64
C ASP A 28 29.62 -0.80 11.74
N THR A 29 30.69 -0.67 10.94
CA THR A 29 30.93 0.49 10.07
C THR A 29 29.85 0.72 9.00
N ASN A 30 29.03 -0.30 8.72
CA ASN A 30 27.94 -0.24 7.74
C ASN A 30 26.59 0.23 8.33
N LYS A 31 26.61 0.93 9.47
CA LYS A 31 25.41 1.43 10.14
C LYS A 31 24.53 2.26 9.19
N GLN A 32 23.23 1.98 9.22
CA GLN A 32 22.19 2.75 8.55
C GLN A 32 21.13 3.20 9.56
N ILE A 33 20.46 4.32 9.25
CA ILE A 33 19.38 4.88 10.06
C ILE A 33 18.03 4.59 9.39
N ILE A 34 17.07 4.12 10.19
CA ILE A 34 15.69 3.87 9.78
C ILE A 34 14.78 4.86 10.52
N PRO A 35 14.34 5.96 9.88
CA PRO A 35 13.46 6.93 10.53
C PRO A 35 12.09 6.32 10.86
N LEU A 36 11.61 6.48 12.09
CA LEU A 36 10.29 5.96 12.47
C LEU A 36 9.16 6.68 11.72
N GLY A 37 9.34 7.97 11.40
CA GLY A 37 8.29 8.77 10.75
C GLY A 37 7.77 8.20 9.43
N GLY A 38 8.62 7.52 8.66
CA GLY A 38 8.23 6.85 7.41
C GLY A 38 8.05 5.33 7.51
N ASN A 39 8.45 4.71 8.62
CA ASN A 39 8.62 3.25 8.67
C ASN A 39 7.94 2.59 9.88
N ALA A 40 7.16 3.32 10.68
CA ALA A 40 6.56 2.80 11.90
C ALA A 40 5.03 2.96 11.99
N TRP A 41 4.42 2.06 12.79
CA TRP A 41 3.00 2.04 13.13
C TRP A 41 2.83 1.75 14.62
N THR A 42 1.81 2.33 15.23
CA THR A 42 1.49 2.11 16.65
C THR A 42 0.16 1.38 16.83
N THR A 43 0.07 0.65 17.93
CA THR A 43 -1.20 0.12 18.46
C THR A 43 -1.32 0.53 19.92
N ASN A 44 -2.55 0.70 20.44
CA ASN A 44 -2.82 1.02 21.85
C ASN A 44 -2.14 2.31 22.37
N GLY A 45 -2.09 3.37 21.56
CA GLY A 45 -1.54 4.69 21.92
C GLY A 45 -0.25 5.03 21.18
N GLY A 46 0.32 6.20 21.49
CA GLY A 46 1.46 6.77 20.78
C GLY A 46 1.11 7.24 19.36
N GLU A 47 1.86 8.22 18.87
CA GLU A 47 1.65 8.82 17.55
C GLU A 47 2.93 8.75 16.72
N ILE A 48 2.81 8.36 15.44
CA ILE A 48 3.91 8.46 14.48
C ILE A 48 3.75 9.76 13.71
N LYS A 49 4.70 10.68 13.90
CA LYS A 49 4.84 11.93 13.14
C LYS A 49 6.18 11.94 12.41
N GLU A 50 6.48 13.04 11.73
CA GLU A 50 7.76 13.21 11.04
C GLU A 50 8.97 12.98 11.96
N GLN A 51 8.87 13.41 13.21
CA GLN A 51 9.92 13.24 14.22
C GLN A 51 10.02 11.82 14.78
N GLY A 52 9.16 10.88 14.36
CA GLY A 52 9.08 9.51 14.87
C GLY A 52 7.95 9.29 15.87
N LEU A 53 8.18 8.43 16.87
CA LEU A 53 7.22 8.09 17.91
C LEU A 53 7.15 9.19 18.98
N LEU A 54 5.95 9.75 19.15
CA LEU A 54 5.60 10.77 20.13
C LEU A 54 4.43 10.30 21.00
N ASN A 55 4.11 11.06 22.05
CA ASN A 55 2.96 10.82 22.95
C ASN A 55 2.90 9.40 23.52
N TRP A 56 4.08 8.82 23.80
CA TRP A 56 4.19 7.43 24.25
C TRP A 56 4.06 7.32 25.77
N ASN A 57 2.81 7.23 26.23
CA ASN A 57 2.46 7.22 27.65
C ASN A 57 2.02 5.84 28.16
N SER A 58 1.53 4.96 27.28
CA SER A 58 0.96 3.67 27.65
C SER A 58 1.96 2.54 27.50
N ASP A 59 2.05 1.65 28.49
CA ASP A 59 2.84 0.41 28.45
C ASP A 59 2.19 -0.65 27.53
N LYS A 60 0.91 -0.47 27.20
CA LYS A 60 0.21 -1.27 26.17
C LYS A 60 0.58 -0.87 24.75
N THR A 61 1.19 0.30 24.56
CA THR A 61 1.59 0.78 23.24
C THR A 61 2.66 -0.13 22.64
N VAL A 62 2.43 -0.57 21.41
CA VAL A 62 3.44 -1.27 20.60
C VAL A 62 3.74 -0.41 19.38
N CYS A 63 4.98 0.06 19.27
CA CYS A 63 5.49 0.70 18.07
C CYS A 63 6.24 -0.33 17.24
N ARG A 64 5.76 -0.61 16.02
CA ARG A 64 6.38 -1.56 15.10
C ARG A 64 7.00 -0.82 13.92
N THR A 65 8.30 -1.01 13.72
CA THR A 65 9.06 -0.43 12.60
C THR A 65 9.46 -1.51 11.60
N TYR A 66 9.39 -1.21 10.31
CA TYR A 66 9.71 -2.16 9.23
C TYR A 66 10.86 -1.67 8.34
N PHE A 67 11.70 -2.61 7.90
CA PHE A 67 12.69 -2.42 6.83
C PHE A 67 13.00 -3.78 6.19
N LYS A 68 13.53 -3.81 4.97
CA LYS A 68 13.89 -5.06 4.28
C LYS A 68 15.39 -5.23 4.20
N VAL A 69 15.89 -6.40 4.59
CA VAL A 69 17.28 -6.82 4.36
C VAL A 69 17.39 -7.68 3.10
N ALA A 70 18.48 -7.53 2.36
CA ALA A 70 18.73 -8.29 1.14
C ALA A 70 19.31 -9.69 1.38
N GLN A 71 19.83 -9.96 2.58
CA GLN A 71 20.46 -11.24 2.91
C GLN A 71 20.29 -11.60 4.39
N LYS A 72 20.47 -12.90 4.68
CA LYS A 72 20.59 -13.42 6.05
C LYS A 72 21.88 -12.95 6.71
N GLY A 73 21.95 -12.96 8.03
CA GLY A 73 23.15 -12.56 8.77
C GLY A 73 22.84 -11.92 10.12
N SER A 74 23.87 -11.40 10.77
CA SER A 74 23.75 -10.61 12.00
C SER A 74 23.11 -9.25 11.73
N LEU A 75 22.23 -8.84 12.65
CA LEU A 75 21.56 -7.56 12.72
C LEU A 75 21.78 -6.97 14.13
N LYS A 76 22.61 -5.95 14.22
CA LYS A 76 22.77 -5.12 15.41
C LYS A 76 21.78 -3.96 15.37
N VAL A 77 21.14 -3.66 16.49
CA VAL A 77 20.10 -2.62 16.59
C VAL A 77 20.39 -1.65 17.73
N SER A 78 20.19 -0.37 17.48
CA SER A 78 20.08 0.70 18.47
C SER A 78 18.76 1.46 18.33
N VAL A 79 18.37 2.15 19.39
CA VAL A 79 17.22 3.06 19.40
C VAL A 79 17.74 4.48 19.64
N LEU A 80 17.41 5.41 18.73
CA LEU A 80 17.67 6.84 18.92
C LEU A 80 16.45 7.45 19.60
N MET A 81 16.59 7.79 20.88
CA MET A 81 15.48 8.26 21.71
C MET A 81 15.87 9.39 22.66
N ASN A 82 14.89 10.23 22.98
CA ASN A 82 14.94 11.19 24.06
C ASN A 82 14.01 10.71 25.19
N PRO A 83 14.53 10.29 26.36
CA PRO A 83 13.71 9.82 27.48
C PRO A 83 12.90 10.93 28.18
N LYS A 84 13.13 12.21 27.84
CA LYS A 84 12.42 13.39 28.38
C LYS A 84 12.47 13.46 29.91
N GLY A 85 13.65 13.19 30.47
CA GLY A 85 13.89 13.16 31.92
C GLY A 85 13.30 11.94 32.63
N SER A 86 12.68 11.01 31.91
CA SER A 86 12.18 9.74 32.45
C SER A 86 13.30 8.70 32.46
N LYS A 87 13.30 7.81 33.46
CA LYS A 87 14.02 6.55 33.42
C LYS A 87 13.07 5.48 32.89
N SER A 88 13.22 5.16 31.61
CA SER A 88 12.33 4.29 30.85
C SER A 88 12.99 2.93 30.60
N LYS A 89 12.40 1.87 31.16
CA LYS A 89 12.71 0.50 30.75
C LYS A 89 11.86 0.14 29.54
N ILE A 90 12.49 -0.24 28.44
CA ILE A 90 11.82 -0.61 27.19
C ILE A 90 12.25 -2.02 26.75
N SER A 91 11.35 -2.71 26.04
CA SER A 91 11.63 -3.97 25.35
C SER A 91 11.68 -3.72 23.85
N VAL A 92 12.69 -4.29 23.19
CA VAL A 92 12.85 -4.32 21.74
C VAL A 92 12.85 -5.77 21.27
N SER A 93 11.94 -6.11 20.35
CA SER A 93 11.70 -7.50 19.95
C SER A 93 11.80 -7.68 18.44
N ILE A 94 12.57 -8.68 18.02
CA ILE A 94 12.72 -9.11 16.62
C ILE A 94 12.68 -10.63 16.61
N LEU A 95 11.90 -11.22 15.68
CA LEU A 95 11.72 -12.67 15.54
C LEU A 95 11.36 -13.39 16.87
N GLY A 96 10.52 -12.75 17.69
CA GLY A 96 10.08 -13.28 18.99
C GLY A 96 11.13 -13.22 20.11
N LYS A 97 12.37 -12.83 19.83
CA LYS A 97 13.40 -12.59 20.85
C LYS A 97 13.35 -11.12 21.29
N SER A 98 13.10 -10.90 22.58
CA SER A 98 13.13 -9.58 23.21
C SER A 98 14.44 -9.31 23.92
N ILE A 99 14.93 -8.08 23.83
CA ILE A 99 16.01 -7.54 24.65
C ILE A 99 15.49 -6.28 25.33
N GLU A 100 15.75 -6.15 26.62
CA GLU A 100 15.33 -4.99 27.41
C GLU A 100 16.52 -4.06 27.65
N LEU A 101 16.27 -2.75 27.65
CA LEU A 101 17.25 -1.74 28.04
C LEU A 101 16.60 -0.66 28.90
N VAL A 102 17.44 0.06 29.64
CA VAL A 102 17.03 1.22 30.43
C VAL A 102 17.58 2.48 29.78
N ALA A 103 16.68 3.39 29.44
CA ALA A 103 16.99 4.67 28.85
C ALA A 103 16.69 5.81 29.83
N GLU A 104 17.65 6.72 30.02
CA GLU A 104 17.53 7.86 30.93
C GLU A 104 18.28 9.07 30.37
N GLY A 105 17.87 10.26 30.81
CA GLY A 105 18.35 11.55 30.33
C GLY A 105 17.24 12.43 29.74
N ASP A 106 17.59 13.66 29.38
CA ASP A 106 16.69 14.71 28.89
C ASP A 106 16.94 15.11 27.43
N ALA A 107 18.04 14.62 26.84
CA ALA A 107 18.42 14.82 25.45
C ALA A 107 18.23 13.54 24.62
N GLU A 108 18.15 13.72 23.30
CA GLU A 108 18.20 12.58 22.38
C GLU A 108 19.60 11.97 22.38
N ARG A 109 19.66 10.65 22.50
CA ARG A 109 20.90 9.88 22.33
C ARG A 109 20.60 8.49 21.78
N GLU A 110 21.64 7.83 21.34
CA GLU A 110 21.57 6.45 20.87
C GLU A 110 21.75 5.46 22.02
N PHE A 111 20.88 4.45 22.06
CA PHE A 111 20.95 3.35 23.02
C PHE A 111 21.13 2.05 22.23
N PHE A 112 22.32 1.47 22.30
CA PHE A 112 22.56 0.14 21.73
C PHE A 112 21.69 -0.89 22.44
N VAL A 113 20.98 -1.71 21.66
CA VAL A 113 20.07 -2.72 22.18
C VAL A 113 20.75 -4.08 22.22
N GLY A 114 21.28 -4.52 21.08
CA GLY A 114 21.86 -5.85 20.94
C GLY A 114 21.83 -6.37 19.51
N GLU A 115 22.06 -7.68 19.40
CA GLU A 115 22.23 -8.39 18.13
C GLU A 115 21.24 -9.55 17.98
N TRP A 116 20.73 -9.69 16.75
CA TRP A 116 19.89 -10.79 16.27
C TRP A 116 20.55 -11.46 15.07
N ASN A 117 20.24 -12.74 14.86
CA ASN A 117 20.61 -13.47 13.65
C ASN A 117 19.37 -13.66 12.78
N LEU A 118 19.38 -13.06 11.60
CA LEU A 118 18.35 -13.25 10.58
C LEU A 118 18.70 -14.49 9.77
N SER A 119 17.75 -15.43 9.66
CA SER A 119 17.93 -16.69 8.93
C SER A 119 17.72 -16.56 7.42
N GLN A 120 17.09 -15.47 6.97
CA GLN A 120 16.73 -15.23 5.57
C GLN A 120 16.69 -13.73 5.25
N ALA A 121 16.75 -13.42 3.95
CA ALA A 121 16.43 -12.10 3.44
C ALA A 121 14.94 -11.79 3.61
N GLY A 122 14.57 -10.51 3.62
CA GLY A 122 13.18 -10.08 3.68
C GLY A 122 12.90 -8.94 4.64
N TYR A 123 11.62 -8.60 4.78
CA TYR A 123 11.14 -7.60 5.72
C TYR A 123 11.36 -8.09 7.15
N VAL A 124 11.93 -7.20 7.95
CA VAL A 124 12.14 -7.32 9.38
C VAL A 124 11.19 -6.35 10.06
N SER A 125 10.47 -6.81 11.07
CA SER A 125 9.70 -5.97 11.98
C SER A 125 10.39 -5.88 13.34
N VAL A 126 10.54 -4.66 13.84
CA VAL A 126 11.08 -4.36 15.18
C VAL A 126 9.97 -3.82 16.04
N ASP A 127 9.61 -4.54 17.10
CA ASP A 127 8.61 -4.11 18.07
C ASP A 127 9.26 -3.43 19.26
N ILE A 128 8.79 -2.24 19.61
CA ILE A 128 9.23 -1.49 20.78
C ILE A 128 8.05 -1.31 21.73
N LYS A 129 8.24 -1.66 23.00
CA LYS A 129 7.25 -1.56 24.08
C LYS A 129 7.85 -0.94 25.33
N GLY A 130 7.04 -0.14 26.02
CA GLY A 130 7.41 0.45 27.30
C GLY A 130 7.04 -0.50 28.43
N ILE A 131 7.92 -0.67 29.42
CA ILE A 131 7.70 -1.58 30.54
C ILE A 131 7.53 -0.79 31.83
N ILE A 132 8.54 0.02 32.18
CA ILE A 132 8.56 0.82 33.41
C ILE A 132 9.00 2.23 33.04
N LYS A 133 8.38 3.25 33.63
CA LYS A 133 8.78 4.65 33.51
C LYS A 133 8.64 5.35 34.85
N THR A 134 9.54 6.28 35.14
CA THR A 134 9.47 7.10 36.37
C THR A 134 8.55 8.30 36.22
N ASN A 135 8.40 8.81 34.99
CA ASN A 135 7.52 9.94 34.67
C ASN A 135 6.24 9.47 33.96
N THR A 136 5.46 10.42 33.45
CA THR A 136 4.20 10.15 32.73
C THR A 136 4.38 9.59 31.32
N ASN A 137 5.59 9.68 30.74
CA ASN A 137 5.90 9.22 29.37
C ASN A 137 7.17 8.35 29.34
N PHE A 138 7.28 7.50 28.31
CA PHE A 138 8.47 6.68 28.05
C PHE A 138 9.55 7.42 27.25
N GLY A 139 9.26 8.62 26.75
CA GLY A 139 10.11 9.41 25.88
C GLY A 139 9.61 9.45 24.43
N THR A 140 10.48 9.91 23.53
CA THR A 140 10.25 9.96 22.08
C THR A 140 11.32 9.16 21.35
N ILE A 141 10.99 8.51 20.23
CA ILE A 141 11.94 7.74 19.41
C ILE A 141 11.95 8.30 17.99
N SER A 142 13.09 8.74 17.51
CA SER A 142 13.21 9.28 16.14
C SER A 142 13.51 8.22 15.10
N SER A 143 14.41 7.29 15.43
CA SER A 143 14.91 6.31 14.46
C SER A 143 15.49 5.05 15.12
N LEU A 144 15.69 4.02 14.31
CA LEU A 144 16.53 2.88 14.64
C LEU A 144 17.90 3.03 13.96
N GLY A 145 18.97 2.68 14.67
CA GLY A 145 20.25 2.37 14.05
C GLY A 145 20.33 0.88 13.77
N VAL A 146 20.74 0.49 12.56
CA VAL A 146 20.92 -0.92 12.19
C VAL A 146 22.27 -1.13 11.51
N SER A 147 22.99 -2.18 11.88
CA SER A 147 24.25 -2.60 11.23
C SER A 147 24.36 -4.13 11.28
N GLY A 148 25.46 -4.70 10.81
CA GLY A 148 25.67 -6.16 10.82
C GLY A 148 25.77 -6.76 9.43
N THR A 149 26.07 -8.05 9.36
CA THR A 149 26.27 -8.75 8.08
C THR A 149 25.01 -8.87 7.23
N SER A 150 23.80 -8.72 7.81
CA SER A 150 22.56 -8.63 7.03
C SER A 150 22.29 -7.25 6.43
N VAL A 151 23.02 -6.22 6.86
CA VAL A 151 22.82 -4.83 6.43
C VAL A 151 23.77 -4.51 5.28
N THR A 152 23.23 -4.24 4.09
CA THR A 152 23.97 -3.85 2.90
C THR A 152 23.41 -2.56 2.32
N SER A 153 24.05 -1.99 1.30
CA SER A 153 23.52 -0.83 0.57
C SER A 153 22.14 -1.08 -0.06
N GLU A 154 21.71 -2.35 -0.19
CA GLU A 154 20.41 -2.75 -0.73
C GLU A 154 19.28 -2.76 0.33
N LEU A 155 19.58 -2.39 1.58
CA LEU A 155 18.55 -2.27 2.63
C LEU A 155 17.46 -1.30 2.19
N THR A 156 16.23 -1.81 2.14
CA THR A 156 15.05 -1.05 1.71
C THR A 156 14.29 -0.50 2.91
N SER A 157 14.10 0.82 2.92
CA SER A 157 13.26 1.57 3.86
C SER A 157 12.93 2.94 3.27
N VAL A 158 11.96 3.63 3.85
CA VAL A 158 11.73 5.05 3.57
C VAL A 158 12.86 5.85 4.23
N LYS A 159 13.74 6.45 3.43
CA LYS A 159 15.02 7.02 3.92
C LYS A 159 14.90 8.40 4.55
N ASN A 160 14.01 9.25 4.03
CA ASN A 160 13.82 10.64 4.48
C ASN A 160 12.42 11.14 4.09
N ASN A 161 12.09 12.38 4.49
CA ASN A 161 10.80 13.01 4.20
C ASN A 161 10.82 13.95 2.97
N GLU A 162 11.88 13.91 2.16
CA GLU A 162 11.93 14.71 0.94
C GLU A 162 10.73 14.37 0.04
N GLY A 163 10.02 15.36 -0.49
CA GLY A 163 8.81 15.12 -1.27
C GLY A 163 7.65 14.47 -0.49
N ASN A 164 7.62 14.61 0.85
CA ASN A 164 6.60 14.05 1.74
C ASN A 164 6.60 12.50 1.78
N PHE A 165 7.77 11.88 1.59
CA PHE A 165 7.87 10.42 1.53
C PHE A 165 7.55 9.70 2.85
N PHE A 166 7.51 10.37 4.01
CA PHE A 166 6.98 9.72 5.21
C PHE A 166 5.48 9.46 5.09
N TYR A 167 4.73 10.39 4.52
CA TYR A 167 3.32 10.16 4.19
C TYR A 167 3.14 9.12 3.08
N TRP A 168 3.81 9.29 1.94
CA TRP A 168 3.67 8.39 0.78
C TRP A 168 4.22 6.99 1.06
N GLY A 169 5.36 6.90 1.74
CA GLY A 169 5.99 5.65 2.14
C GLY A 169 5.15 4.87 3.15
N ARG A 170 4.45 5.55 4.07
CA ARG A 170 3.50 4.90 4.97
C ARG A 170 2.19 4.52 4.28
N ARG A 171 1.71 5.28 3.28
CA ARG A 171 0.63 4.80 2.40
C ARG A 171 1.03 3.52 1.67
N GLY A 172 2.27 3.44 1.21
CA GLY A 172 2.81 2.29 0.50
C GLY A 172 2.63 2.39 -1.03
N PRO A 173 3.12 1.38 -1.76
CA PRO A 173 3.21 1.44 -3.21
C PRO A 173 1.87 1.12 -3.88
N SER A 174 1.26 2.09 -4.54
CA SER A 174 0.09 1.83 -5.40
C SER A 174 0.51 1.07 -6.66
N VAL A 175 -0.31 0.10 -7.06
CA VAL A 175 -0.05 -0.79 -8.20
C VAL A 175 -1.17 -0.69 -9.22
N HIS A 176 -0.86 -0.88 -10.50
CA HIS A 176 -1.77 -0.65 -11.61
C HIS A 176 -1.66 -1.75 -12.66
N LEU A 177 -2.80 -2.11 -13.25
CA LEU A 177 -2.89 -2.89 -14.48
C LEU A 177 -3.20 -1.95 -15.63
N ARG A 178 -2.32 -1.88 -16.63
CA ARG A 178 -2.58 -1.16 -17.88
C ARG A 178 -3.14 -2.13 -18.92
N TYR A 179 -4.29 -1.80 -19.50
CA TYR A 179 -4.92 -2.61 -20.54
C TYR A 179 -4.52 -2.06 -21.92
N PRO A 180 -3.74 -2.80 -22.72
CA PRO A 180 -3.40 -2.37 -24.07
C PRO A 180 -4.66 -2.36 -24.94
N THR A 181 -4.81 -1.31 -25.74
CA THR A 181 -5.90 -1.15 -26.71
C THR A 181 -5.34 -0.94 -28.12
N ASP A 182 -4.12 -1.43 -28.37
CA ASP A 182 -3.45 -1.28 -29.66
C ASP A 182 -4.28 -1.93 -30.78
N GLY A 183 -4.42 -1.21 -31.89
CA GLY A 183 -5.27 -1.63 -33.02
C GLY A 183 -6.78 -1.43 -32.79
N LEU A 184 -7.21 -0.93 -31.63
CA LEU A 184 -8.60 -0.56 -31.38
C LEU A 184 -8.77 0.95 -31.52
N GLU A 185 -9.65 1.35 -32.45
CA GLU A 185 -10.05 2.74 -32.65
C GLU A 185 -11.40 2.99 -31.98
N ASN A 186 -11.60 4.20 -31.46
CA ASN A 186 -12.87 4.70 -30.94
C ASN A 186 -13.52 3.77 -29.89
N VAL A 187 -12.76 3.44 -28.84
CA VAL A 187 -13.27 2.68 -27.69
C VAL A 187 -14.32 3.49 -26.93
N GLU A 188 -15.60 3.18 -27.17
CA GLU A 188 -16.72 3.90 -26.56
C GLU A 188 -17.05 3.35 -25.17
N TRP A 189 -16.95 2.04 -24.96
CA TRP A 189 -17.25 1.42 -23.67
C TRP A 189 -16.10 0.58 -23.14
N PHE A 190 -15.94 0.60 -21.82
CA PHE A 190 -15.04 -0.29 -21.08
C PHE A 190 -15.81 -0.97 -19.94
N TYR A 191 -15.71 -2.30 -19.88
CA TYR A 191 -16.34 -3.18 -18.90
C TYR A 191 -15.28 -3.94 -18.10
N ASN A 192 -15.48 -4.09 -16.79
CA ASN A 192 -14.61 -4.84 -15.89
C ASN A 192 -15.41 -5.46 -14.72
N GLU A 193 -15.00 -6.63 -14.26
CA GLU A 193 -15.54 -7.31 -13.06
C GLU A 193 -14.50 -7.27 -11.94
N VAL A 194 -14.87 -6.77 -10.75
CA VAL A 194 -13.95 -6.66 -9.61
C VAL A 194 -14.47 -7.47 -8.43
N THR A 195 -13.58 -8.30 -7.86
CA THR A 195 -13.86 -9.10 -6.67
C THR A 195 -12.77 -8.87 -5.63
N ILE A 196 -13.18 -8.45 -4.43
CA ILE A 196 -12.24 -8.26 -3.30
C ILE A 196 -12.32 -9.49 -2.42
N PRO A 197 -11.24 -10.28 -2.24
CA PRO A 197 -11.26 -11.43 -1.36
C PRO A 197 -11.62 -11.03 0.08
N LYS A 198 -12.28 -11.95 0.82
CA LYS A 198 -12.60 -11.70 2.23
C LYS A 198 -11.32 -11.38 3.03
N GLY A 199 -11.38 -10.34 3.87
CA GLY A 199 -10.25 -9.89 4.68
C GLY A 199 -9.26 -8.97 3.94
N ASN A 200 -9.49 -8.69 2.65
CA ASN A 200 -8.66 -7.75 1.88
C ASN A 200 -9.31 -6.39 1.68
N ASP A 201 -10.54 -6.20 2.18
CA ASP A 201 -11.26 -4.94 2.20
C ASP A 201 -10.81 -4.03 3.36
N VAL A 202 -9.50 -3.79 3.41
CA VAL A 202 -8.85 -2.95 4.42
C VAL A 202 -9.30 -1.49 4.29
N ILE A 203 -9.60 -0.84 5.40
CA ILE A 203 -9.93 0.59 5.44
C ILE A 203 -8.78 1.41 4.83
N GLY A 204 -9.12 2.39 3.99
CA GLY A 204 -8.15 3.16 3.23
C GLY A 204 -7.86 2.58 1.85
N SER A 205 -8.52 1.50 1.44
CA SER A 205 -8.29 0.90 0.12
C SER A 205 -9.16 1.55 -0.95
N TYR A 206 -8.57 1.82 -2.11
CA TYR A 206 -9.29 2.13 -3.34
C TYR A 206 -8.99 1.06 -4.40
N PHE A 207 -10.02 0.28 -4.73
CA PHE A 207 -10.01 -0.71 -5.81
C PHE A 207 -10.60 -0.07 -7.06
N MET A 208 -9.75 0.59 -7.84
CA MET A 208 -10.15 1.32 -9.04
C MET A 208 -10.31 0.35 -10.21
N ALA A 209 -11.51 0.28 -10.77
CA ALA A 209 -11.88 -0.70 -11.78
C ALA A 209 -11.64 -0.18 -13.20
N ASN A 210 -12.22 0.97 -13.56
CA ASN A 210 -12.24 1.48 -14.93
C ASN A 210 -11.62 2.89 -14.98
N GLY A 211 -10.31 2.93 -15.12
CA GLY A 211 -9.56 4.16 -15.35
C GLY A 211 -9.41 4.46 -16.82
N PHE A 212 -9.29 5.73 -17.13
CA PHE A 212 -9.14 6.27 -18.48
C PHE A 212 -8.28 7.54 -18.45
N GLY A 213 -7.88 8.06 -19.60
CA GLY A 213 -6.96 9.20 -19.72
C GLY A 213 -7.35 10.43 -18.89
N GLU A 214 -8.65 10.65 -18.67
CA GLU A 214 -9.18 11.83 -18.02
C GLU A 214 -9.86 11.54 -16.67
N GLY A 215 -9.75 10.33 -16.12
CA GLY A 215 -10.41 10.03 -14.84
C GLY A 215 -10.28 8.61 -14.33
N TYR A 216 -11.11 8.31 -13.34
CA TYR A 216 -11.15 7.02 -12.66
C TYR A 216 -12.56 6.64 -12.21
N PHE A 217 -12.83 5.34 -12.14
CA PHE A 217 -14.09 4.79 -11.66
C PHE A 217 -13.85 3.48 -10.89
N GLY A 218 -14.31 3.38 -9.65
CA GLY A 218 -14.10 2.17 -8.83
C GLY A 218 -14.81 2.20 -7.48
N MET A 219 -14.29 1.44 -6.51
CA MET A 219 -14.89 1.32 -5.18
C MET A 219 -13.89 1.38 -4.02
N GLN A 220 -14.30 2.02 -2.93
CA GLN A 220 -13.47 2.36 -1.77
C GLN A 220 -13.97 1.70 -0.49
N VAL A 221 -13.05 1.50 0.46
CA VAL A 221 -13.35 1.23 1.88
C VAL A 221 -13.00 2.47 2.69
N ASN A 222 -14.01 3.28 3.03
CA ASN A 222 -13.80 4.59 3.62
C ASN A 222 -13.73 4.52 5.16
N SER A 223 -14.54 3.65 5.77
CA SER A 223 -14.54 3.40 7.21
C SER A 223 -15.13 2.01 7.50
N GLU A 224 -15.28 1.66 8.78
CA GLU A 224 -16.00 0.46 9.22
C GLU A 224 -17.46 0.43 8.76
N THR A 225 -18.08 1.60 8.54
CA THR A 225 -19.52 1.74 8.28
C THR A 225 -19.85 2.34 6.91
N GLU A 226 -18.85 2.83 6.18
CA GLU A 226 -19.06 3.48 4.89
C GLU A 226 -18.10 2.95 3.81
N ARG A 227 -18.69 2.60 2.68
CA ARG A 227 -18.00 2.30 1.42
C ARG A 227 -18.63 3.09 0.29
N ARG A 228 -17.81 3.43 -0.69
CA ARG A 228 -18.23 4.29 -1.81
C ARG A 228 -17.93 3.64 -3.14
N ILE A 229 -18.83 3.86 -4.10
CA ILE A 229 -18.56 3.71 -5.53
C ILE A 229 -18.24 5.11 -6.05
N LEU A 230 -17.00 5.36 -6.48
CA LEU A 230 -16.47 6.69 -6.80
C LEU A 230 -16.20 6.80 -8.30
N PHE A 231 -16.66 7.88 -8.93
CA PHE A 231 -16.36 8.23 -10.31
C PHE A 231 -15.94 9.70 -10.41
N SER A 232 -14.75 9.95 -10.97
CA SER A 232 -14.18 11.29 -11.12
C SER A 232 -13.64 11.53 -12.53
N VAL A 233 -13.73 12.79 -12.96
CA VAL A 233 -13.19 13.28 -14.24
C VAL A 233 -12.38 14.54 -13.97
N TRP A 234 -11.11 14.56 -14.37
CA TRP A 234 -10.27 15.75 -14.28
C TRP A 234 -10.68 16.82 -15.30
N SER A 235 -10.67 18.08 -14.85
CA SER A 235 -10.76 19.24 -15.72
C SER A 235 -9.58 19.27 -16.72
N PRO A 236 -9.74 19.85 -17.92
CA PRO A 236 -8.60 20.20 -18.77
C PRO A 236 -7.71 21.30 -18.17
N PHE A 237 -8.17 22.01 -17.14
CA PHE A 237 -7.41 23.07 -16.47
C PHE A 237 -6.55 22.50 -15.33
N THR A 238 -5.24 22.73 -15.41
CA THR A 238 -4.29 22.26 -14.39
C THR A 238 -4.31 23.15 -13.16
N THR A 239 -4.90 22.66 -12.07
CA THR A 239 -4.88 23.30 -10.76
C THR A 239 -5.22 22.28 -9.67
N ASP A 240 -4.77 22.54 -8.44
CA ASP A 240 -5.19 21.79 -7.25
C ASP A 240 -6.40 22.41 -6.53
N ASN A 241 -6.83 23.60 -6.95
CA ASN A 241 -8.00 24.28 -6.40
C ASN A 241 -9.15 24.27 -7.42
N PRO A 242 -10.22 23.49 -7.23
CA PRO A 242 -11.33 23.42 -8.18
C PRO A 242 -12.03 24.76 -8.37
N ALA A 243 -12.07 25.63 -7.35
CA ALA A 243 -12.67 26.95 -7.45
C ALA A 243 -11.92 27.88 -8.43
N ALA A 244 -10.65 27.60 -8.72
CA ALA A 244 -9.85 28.34 -9.68
C ALA A 244 -10.11 27.92 -11.14
N ILE A 245 -10.88 26.86 -11.38
CA ILE A 245 -11.18 26.40 -12.75
C ILE A 245 -12.09 27.44 -13.44
N PRO A 246 -11.68 27.99 -14.60
CA PRO A 246 -12.52 28.87 -15.41
C PRO A 246 -13.84 28.18 -15.79
N GLN A 247 -14.93 28.95 -15.87
CA GLN A 247 -16.27 28.39 -16.11
C GLN A 247 -16.34 27.54 -17.39
N ASP A 248 -15.63 27.91 -18.45
CA ASP A 248 -15.56 27.19 -19.73
C ASP A 248 -14.72 25.90 -19.70
N GLN A 249 -14.12 25.59 -18.56
CA GLN A 249 -13.27 24.42 -18.32
C GLN A 249 -13.76 23.55 -17.16
N ARG A 250 -14.85 23.94 -16.48
CA ARG A 250 -15.45 23.11 -15.42
C ARG A 250 -16.07 21.85 -15.99
N ILE A 251 -16.01 20.77 -15.22
CA ILE A 251 -16.75 19.56 -15.53
C ILE A 251 -18.23 19.81 -15.30
N LEU A 252 -19.06 19.50 -16.31
CA LEU A 252 -20.49 19.73 -16.26
C LEU A 252 -21.21 18.43 -15.92
N LEU A 253 -22.07 18.45 -14.89
CA LEU A 253 -22.95 17.33 -14.58
C LEU A 253 -24.13 17.30 -15.55
N LEU A 254 -24.30 16.20 -16.28
CA LEU A 254 -25.45 16.00 -17.18
C LEU A 254 -26.57 15.19 -16.51
N LYS A 255 -26.19 14.11 -15.83
CA LYS A 255 -27.11 13.20 -15.13
C LYS A 255 -26.41 12.60 -13.92
N LYS A 256 -27.19 12.21 -12.91
CA LYS A 256 -26.73 11.38 -11.79
C LYS A 256 -27.80 10.38 -11.40
N GLY A 257 -27.38 9.22 -10.90
CA GLY A 257 -28.32 8.23 -10.39
C GLY A 257 -28.90 8.59 -9.03
N ASP A 258 -29.92 7.84 -8.63
CA ASP A 258 -30.53 7.97 -7.32
C ASP A 258 -29.53 7.66 -6.18
N GLY A 259 -29.58 8.47 -5.12
CA GLY A 259 -28.65 8.39 -3.98
C GLY A 259 -27.21 8.82 -4.27
N VAL A 260 -26.89 9.30 -5.48
CA VAL A 260 -25.53 9.73 -5.85
C VAL A 260 -25.25 11.17 -5.41
N TYR A 261 -24.16 11.32 -4.66
CA TYR A 261 -23.55 12.62 -4.38
C TYR A 261 -22.73 13.08 -5.59
N THR A 262 -22.73 14.39 -5.85
CA THR A 262 -21.94 15.03 -6.92
C THR A 262 -21.29 16.30 -6.39
N GLY A 263 -20.04 16.54 -6.73
CA GLY A 263 -19.29 17.74 -6.35
C GLY A 263 -17.99 17.87 -7.13
N GLU A 264 -17.05 18.62 -6.58
CA GLU A 264 -15.72 18.88 -7.16
C GLU A 264 -14.62 18.25 -6.30
N PHE A 265 -13.43 18.07 -6.86
CA PHE A 265 -12.23 17.60 -6.15
C PHE A 265 -10.98 18.41 -6.53
N GLY A 266 -9.95 18.33 -5.70
CA GLY A 266 -8.69 19.09 -5.81
C GLY A 266 -7.51 18.36 -5.15
N ASN A 267 -6.35 19.01 -5.06
CA ASN A 267 -5.07 18.53 -4.48
C ASN A 267 -4.38 17.35 -5.23
N GLU A 268 -4.94 16.90 -6.34
CA GLU A 268 -4.39 15.85 -7.20
C GLU A 268 -4.69 16.19 -8.68
N GLY A 269 -4.53 17.47 -9.03
CA GLY A 269 -5.36 18.08 -10.06
C GLY A 269 -6.77 18.34 -9.53
N SER A 270 -7.64 18.87 -10.39
CA SER A 270 -9.01 19.24 -10.01
C SER A 270 -10.03 18.86 -11.06
N GLY A 271 -11.27 18.62 -10.64
CA GLY A 271 -12.33 18.20 -11.56
C GLY A 271 -13.66 17.94 -10.87
N GLY A 272 -14.53 17.20 -11.57
CA GLY A 272 -15.82 16.77 -11.07
C GLY A 272 -15.75 15.36 -10.51
N GLN A 273 -16.39 15.13 -9.36
CA GLN A 273 -16.52 13.81 -8.76
C GLN A 273 -17.97 13.48 -8.41
N SER A 274 -18.24 12.19 -8.34
CA SER A 274 -19.51 11.65 -7.89
C SER A 274 -19.28 10.38 -7.09
N TYR A 275 -20.10 10.14 -6.07
CA TYR A 275 -20.06 8.85 -5.39
C TYR A 275 -21.43 8.40 -4.90
N LEU A 276 -21.63 7.08 -4.95
CA LEU A 276 -22.72 6.39 -4.28
C LEU A 276 -22.19 5.78 -2.98
N LYS A 277 -22.82 6.06 -1.85
CA LYS A 277 -22.59 5.28 -0.62
C LYS A 277 -23.24 3.92 -0.80
N TYR A 278 -22.43 2.89 -0.99
CA TYR A 278 -22.89 1.52 -1.18
C TYR A 278 -21.95 0.59 -0.45
N ASN A 279 -22.46 -0.04 0.62
CA ASN A 279 -21.71 -0.97 1.48
C ASN A 279 -21.52 -2.33 0.80
N TRP A 280 -20.75 -2.33 -0.30
CA TRP A 280 -20.34 -3.53 -1.02
C TRP A 280 -19.61 -4.51 -0.10
N LYS A 281 -19.67 -5.80 -0.44
CA LYS A 281 -19.21 -6.90 0.40
C LYS A 281 -18.00 -7.59 -0.22
N ALA A 282 -16.98 -7.84 0.58
CA ALA A 282 -15.88 -8.71 0.16
C ALA A 282 -16.39 -10.13 -0.15
N GLY A 283 -15.85 -10.74 -1.20
CA GLY A 283 -16.29 -12.01 -1.77
C GLY A 283 -17.37 -11.90 -2.84
N SER A 284 -18.03 -10.74 -2.99
CA SER A 284 -18.95 -10.48 -4.11
C SER A 284 -18.19 -9.94 -5.34
N THR A 285 -18.68 -10.27 -6.53
CA THR A 285 -18.19 -9.71 -7.79
C THR A 285 -19.09 -8.56 -8.24
N TYR A 286 -18.52 -7.37 -8.35
CA TYR A 286 -19.18 -6.16 -8.83
C TYR A 286 -18.77 -5.87 -10.27
N LYS A 287 -19.66 -5.23 -11.05
CA LYS A 287 -19.37 -4.90 -12.46
C LYS A 287 -19.36 -3.39 -12.66
N PHE A 288 -18.38 -2.94 -13.44
CA PHE A 288 -18.17 -1.54 -13.77
C PHE A 288 -18.25 -1.38 -15.27
N LEU A 289 -19.08 -0.44 -15.71
CA LEU A 289 -19.24 -0.08 -17.11
C LEU A 289 -19.03 1.42 -17.25
N LEU A 290 -18.10 1.81 -18.12
CA LEU A 290 -17.77 3.20 -18.39
C LEU A 290 -17.98 3.48 -19.88
N GLN A 291 -18.65 4.58 -20.19
CA GLN A 291 -18.71 5.14 -21.53
C GLN A 291 -17.80 6.37 -21.62
N GLY A 292 -17.11 6.54 -22.74
CA GLY A 292 -16.46 7.79 -23.14
C GLY A 292 -16.76 8.08 -24.59
N LYS A 293 -17.49 9.17 -24.86
CA LYS A 293 -17.97 9.49 -26.21
C LYS A 293 -17.77 10.97 -26.53
N PRO A 294 -17.05 11.31 -27.60
CA PRO A 294 -16.96 12.69 -28.06
C PRO A 294 -18.33 13.17 -28.51
N THR A 295 -18.62 14.45 -28.25
CA THR A 295 -19.83 15.14 -28.70
C THR A 295 -19.43 16.30 -29.61
N ALA A 296 -20.43 17.00 -30.18
CA ALA A 296 -20.19 18.26 -30.88
C ALA A 296 -19.46 19.29 -29.97
N ASP A 297 -18.87 20.30 -30.61
CA ASP A 297 -18.30 21.50 -29.96
C ASP A 297 -17.09 21.26 -29.04
N ASN A 298 -16.27 20.25 -29.32
CA ASN A 298 -15.04 19.94 -28.58
C ASN A 298 -15.31 19.55 -27.11
N TYR A 299 -16.27 18.65 -26.91
CA TYR A 299 -16.57 18.05 -25.61
C TYR A 299 -16.54 16.52 -25.70
N THR A 300 -16.30 15.89 -24.55
CA THR A 300 -16.44 14.45 -24.37
C THR A 300 -17.35 14.17 -23.18
N THR A 301 -18.31 13.28 -23.34
CA THR A 301 -19.18 12.81 -22.26
C THR A 301 -18.64 11.50 -21.70
N TYR A 302 -18.54 11.43 -20.37
CA TYR A 302 -18.17 10.22 -19.64
C TYR A 302 -19.32 9.80 -18.75
N THR A 303 -19.78 8.56 -18.89
CA THR A 303 -20.91 8.03 -18.11
C THR A 303 -20.55 6.73 -17.43
N ALA A 304 -20.73 6.67 -16.12
CA ALA A 304 -20.34 5.53 -15.30
C ALA A 304 -21.57 4.79 -14.76
N TYR A 305 -21.58 3.47 -14.92
CA TYR A 305 -22.62 2.57 -14.41
C TYR A 305 -22.01 1.47 -13.53
N PHE A 306 -22.69 1.20 -12.41
CA PHE A 306 -22.29 0.20 -11.43
C PHE A 306 -23.36 -0.88 -11.32
N PHE A 307 -22.95 -2.15 -11.31
CA PHE A 307 -23.85 -3.28 -11.09
C PHE A 307 -23.47 -3.98 -9.79
N ALA A 308 -24.44 -3.99 -8.87
CA ALA A 308 -24.40 -4.81 -7.68
C ALA A 308 -25.19 -6.11 -7.89
N PRO A 309 -24.60 -7.30 -7.66
CA PRO A 309 -25.34 -8.55 -7.75
C PRO A 309 -26.50 -8.63 -6.76
N GLU A 310 -26.43 -7.91 -5.64
CA GLU A 310 -27.52 -7.86 -4.65
C GLU A 310 -28.76 -7.12 -5.15
N GLU A 311 -28.61 -6.19 -6.08
CA GLU A 311 -29.73 -5.45 -6.69
C GLU A 311 -30.12 -6.02 -8.07
N ASN A 312 -29.23 -6.78 -8.71
CA ASN A 312 -29.41 -7.36 -10.05
C ASN A 312 -29.82 -6.33 -11.13
N GLN A 313 -29.36 -5.10 -11.01
CA GLN A 313 -29.61 -4.02 -11.96
C GLN A 313 -28.40 -3.08 -12.08
N TRP A 314 -28.29 -2.41 -13.22
CA TRP A 314 -27.33 -1.33 -13.40
C TRP A 314 -27.84 -0.06 -12.74
N ARG A 315 -26.96 0.62 -12.00
CA ARG A 315 -27.19 1.97 -11.48
C ARG A 315 -26.34 2.97 -12.23
N LEU A 316 -26.93 4.07 -12.64
CA LEU A 316 -26.17 5.25 -13.05
C LEU A 316 -25.42 5.79 -11.82
N ILE A 317 -24.14 6.09 -11.97
CA ILE A 317 -23.40 6.88 -10.99
C ILE A 317 -23.52 8.34 -11.41
N ALA A 318 -22.81 8.75 -12.46
CA ALA A 318 -22.99 10.06 -13.07
C ALA A 318 -22.64 10.04 -14.56
N SER A 319 -23.14 11.05 -15.27
CA SER A 319 -22.72 11.43 -16.60
C SER A 319 -22.14 12.84 -16.53
N PHE A 320 -20.86 12.98 -16.87
CA PHE A 320 -20.13 14.23 -16.87
C PHE A 320 -19.73 14.63 -18.28
N LYS A 321 -19.83 15.92 -18.60
CA LYS A 321 -19.32 16.52 -19.84
C LYS A 321 -18.01 17.23 -19.54
N ARG A 322 -16.92 16.81 -20.19
CA ARG A 322 -15.61 17.46 -20.12
C ARG A 322 -15.42 18.42 -21.31
N PRO A 323 -15.22 19.73 -21.08
CA PRO A 323 -14.94 20.71 -22.12
C PRO A 323 -13.53 20.54 -22.71
N LYS A 324 -13.30 21.21 -23.85
CA LYS A 324 -12.00 21.29 -24.55
C LYS A 324 -11.35 19.92 -24.79
N THR A 325 -12.18 18.93 -25.07
CA THR A 325 -11.78 17.52 -25.19
C THR A 325 -12.62 16.85 -26.26
N SER A 326 -12.01 16.21 -27.25
CA SER A 326 -12.72 15.37 -28.22
C SER A 326 -12.02 14.02 -28.31
N THR A 327 -12.44 13.06 -27.48
CA THR A 327 -11.82 11.74 -27.42
C THR A 327 -12.82 10.65 -27.08
N TYR A 328 -12.53 9.44 -27.54
CA TYR A 328 -13.05 8.20 -26.96
C TYR A 328 -12.17 7.76 -25.78
N LEU A 329 -12.53 6.68 -25.10
CA LEU A 329 -11.73 6.17 -23.98
C LEU A 329 -10.32 5.77 -24.47
N LYS A 330 -9.32 6.18 -23.69
CA LYS A 330 -7.90 5.87 -23.90
C LYS A 330 -7.22 5.57 -22.58
N SER A 331 -6.01 4.99 -22.66
CA SER A 331 -5.15 4.71 -21.50
C SER A 331 -5.86 3.90 -20.41
N LEU A 332 -6.60 2.86 -20.79
CA LEU A 332 -7.41 2.06 -19.88
C LEU A 332 -6.57 1.40 -18.79
N TYR A 333 -7.05 1.46 -17.53
CA TYR A 333 -6.33 0.89 -16.41
C TYR A 333 -7.21 0.53 -15.21
N SER A 334 -6.66 -0.27 -14.31
CA SER A 334 -7.15 -0.48 -12.93
C SER A 334 -6.01 -0.20 -11.95
N PHE A 335 -6.32 0.10 -10.69
CA PHE A 335 -5.31 0.20 -9.64
C PHE A 335 -5.80 -0.23 -8.28
N LEU A 336 -4.83 -0.50 -7.40
CA LEU A 336 -5.02 -0.71 -5.98
C LEU A 336 -4.15 0.28 -5.22
N GLU A 337 -4.82 1.14 -4.45
CA GLU A 337 -4.20 2.21 -3.67
C GLU A 337 -4.56 2.06 -2.19
N ASN A 338 -3.63 2.48 -1.33
CA ASN A 338 -3.93 2.85 0.04
C ASN A 338 -3.89 4.38 0.18
N PHE A 339 -4.98 4.99 0.65
CA PHE A 339 -5.06 6.43 0.93
C PHE A 339 -4.93 6.78 2.42
N ILE A 340 -4.70 5.81 3.31
CA ILE A 340 -4.52 6.02 4.76
C ILE A 340 -3.17 5.47 5.23
N PRO A 341 -2.20 6.33 5.64
CA PRO A 341 -0.90 5.90 6.15
C PRO A 341 -0.97 4.83 7.27
N GLU A 342 -1.96 4.92 8.15
CA GLU A 342 -2.14 4.07 9.33
C GLU A 342 -2.43 2.61 9.00
N THR A 343 -2.87 2.32 7.76
CA THR A 343 -3.16 0.95 7.31
C THR A 343 -2.16 0.45 6.26
N GLY A 344 -1.04 1.14 6.06
CA GLY A 344 0.01 0.71 5.13
C GLY A 344 0.80 -0.52 5.57
N ASN A 345 0.68 -0.92 6.83
CA ASN A 345 1.20 -2.17 7.38
C ASN A 345 0.22 -3.35 7.22
N GLN A 346 -0.93 -3.13 6.58
CA GLN A 346 -1.94 -4.15 6.31
C GLN A 346 -1.94 -4.46 4.81
N GLU A 347 -1.89 -5.74 4.49
CA GLU A 347 -1.97 -6.23 3.11
C GLU A 347 -3.38 -6.02 2.56
N ARG A 348 -3.47 -5.65 1.28
CA ARG A 348 -4.73 -5.60 0.53
C ARG A 348 -4.54 -6.20 -0.85
N MET A 349 -5.61 -6.79 -1.38
CA MET A 349 -5.63 -7.50 -2.66
C MET A 349 -6.99 -7.36 -3.35
N GLY A 350 -6.99 -7.28 -4.68
CA GLY A 350 -8.19 -7.32 -5.49
C GLY A 350 -7.98 -8.13 -6.78
N SER A 351 -9.04 -8.83 -7.20
CA SER A 351 -9.10 -9.54 -8.48
C SER A 351 -9.87 -8.71 -9.50
N PHE A 352 -9.33 -8.63 -10.72
CA PHE A 352 -9.89 -7.90 -11.86
C PHE A 352 -10.08 -8.88 -13.01
N ASP A 353 -11.31 -9.04 -13.48
CA ASP A 353 -11.66 -10.08 -14.43
C ASP A 353 -12.62 -9.63 -15.54
N ASN A 354 -12.71 -10.45 -16.58
CA ASN A 354 -13.64 -10.32 -17.68
C ASN A 354 -13.66 -8.92 -18.33
N GLN A 355 -12.49 -8.39 -18.67
CA GLN A 355 -12.39 -7.07 -19.31
C GLN A 355 -12.87 -7.12 -20.76
N TRP A 356 -13.73 -6.17 -21.12
CA TRP A 356 -14.22 -6.01 -22.49
C TRP A 356 -14.28 -4.54 -22.87
N VAL A 357 -14.03 -4.26 -24.14
CA VAL A 357 -14.24 -2.94 -24.72
C VAL A 357 -15.19 -3.02 -25.89
N TYR A 358 -15.96 -1.96 -26.13
CA TYR A 358 -16.85 -1.85 -27.27
C TYR A 358 -16.39 -0.73 -28.21
N THR A 359 -16.29 -1.05 -29.51
CA THR A 359 -16.13 -0.05 -30.57
C THR A 359 -17.25 -0.21 -31.58
N ALA A 360 -17.62 0.86 -32.29
CA ALA A 360 -18.62 0.78 -33.36
C ALA A 360 -18.20 -0.15 -34.51
N LYS A 361 -16.89 -0.30 -34.74
CA LYS A 361 -16.31 -1.11 -35.81
C LYS A 361 -16.29 -2.61 -35.47
N ASN A 362 -15.90 -2.95 -34.25
CA ASN A 362 -15.59 -4.33 -33.85
C ASN A 362 -16.65 -4.93 -32.91
N GLY A 363 -17.59 -4.12 -32.41
CA GLY A 363 -18.46 -4.53 -31.31
C GLY A 363 -17.65 -4.80 -30.05
N TRP A 364 -18.08 -5.78 -29.25
CA TRP A 364 -17.37 -6.22 -28.04
C TRP A 364 -16.09 -6.98 -28.37
N THR A 365 -14.96 -6.52 -27.82
CA THR A 365 -13.64 -7.17 -27.89
C THR A 365 -13.13 -7.47 -26.48
N GLU A 366 -12.76 -8.73 -26.23
CA GLU A 366 -12.21 -9.14 -24.93
C GLU A 366 -10.77 -8.64 -24.79
N LEU A 367 -10.47 -8.01 -23.65
CA LEU A 367 -9.11 -7.65 -23.27
C LEU A 367 -8.56 -8.74 -22.32
N ASN A 368 -7.50 -9.42 -22.76
CA ASN A 368 -6.90 -10.53 -22.04
C ASN A 368 -5.41 -10.32 -21.73
N GLN A 369 -4.89 -9.12 -21.95
CA GLN A 369 -3.52 -8.73 -21.64
C GLN A 369 -3.49 -7.54 -20.68
N VAL A 370 -2.47 -7.47 -19.82
CA VAL A 370 -2.20 -6.34 -18.93
C VAL A 370 -0.71 -6.10 -18.80
N THR A 371 -0.30 -4.86 -18.51
CA THR A 371 1.05 -4.54 -18.03
C THR A 371 0.98 -4.06 -16.58
N LEU A 372 1.74 -4.70 -15.69
CA LEU A 372 1.86 -4.29 -14.29
C LEU A 372 2.75 -3.06 -14.18
N THR A 373 2.29 -2.02 -13.49
CA THR A 373 3.11 -0.85 -13.14
C THR A 373 2.87 -0.45 -11.69
N ALA A 374 3.75 0.35 -11.12
CA ALA A 374 3.58 0.89 -9.78
C ALA A 374 3.97 2.37 -9.73
N ASP A 375 3.55 3.03 -8.65
CA ASP A 375 3.79 4.44 -8.38
C ASP A 375 5.26 4.77 -8.08
N ASN A 376 5.50 6.04 -7.74
CA ASN A 376 6.84 6.51 -7.43
C ASN A 376 7.41 5.91 -6.13
N THR A 377 6.58 5.56 -5.15
CA THR A 377 7.02 4.94 -3.88
C THR A 377 7.68 3.59 -4.16
N ALA A 378 7.09 2.78 -5.04
CA ALA A 378 7.69 1.55 -5.52
C ALA A 378 8.98 1.80 -6.32
N ARG A 379 8.94 2.73 -7.28
CA ARG A 379 10.07 3.01 -8.19
C ARG A 379 11.29 3.61 -7.50
N LYS A 380 11.09 4.34 -6.40
CA LYS A 380 12.17 4.80 -5.52
C LYS A 380 12.79 3.68 -4.69
N GLY A 381 12.15 2.51 -4.63
CA GLY A 381 12.61 1.39 -3.80
C GLY A 381 12.46 1.65 -2.31
N TYR A 382 11.57 2.56 -1.89
CA TYR A 382 11.31 2.82 -0.47
C TYR A 382 10.40 1.75 0.14
N ARG A 383 9.48 1.22 -0.68
CA ARG A 383 8.60 0.09 -0.37
C ARG A 383 8.60 -0.86 -1.55
N VAL A 384 8.73 -2.16 -1.26
CA VAL A 384 8.84 -3.21 -2.28
C VAL A 384 7.82 -4.35 -2.07
N ASP A 385 6.86 -4.13 -1.18
CA ASP A 385 5.68 -4.95 -0.95
C ASP A 385 4.54 -4.54 -1.90
N TYR A 386 4.81 -4.76 -3.18
CA TYR A 386 3.86 -4.62 -4.29
C TYR A 386 3.88 -5.89 -5.13
N ASP A 387 2.73 -6.26 -5.70
CA ASP A 387 2.61 -7.43 -6.54
C ASP A 387 1.37 -7.33 -7.45
N GLY A 388 1.34 -8.15 -8.49
CA GLY A 388 0.24 -8.21 -9.44
C GLY A 388 0.58 -9.05 -10.65
N GLY A 389 -0.42 -9.32 -11.48
CA GLY A 389 -0.26 -10.17 -12.65
C GLY A 389 -1.44 -11.13 -12.74
N MET A 390 -1.18 -12.41 -13.02
CA MET A 390 -2.21 -13.44 -13.16
C MET A 390 -2.20 -14.43 -12.00
N LYS A 391 -3.38 -14.72 -11.46
CA LYS A 391 -3.61 -15.77 -10.45
C LYS A 391 -4.97 -16.42 -10.70
N ASN A 392 -5.03 -17.75 -10.72
CA ASN A 392 -6.27 -18.52 -10.91
C ASN A 392 -7.08 -18.11 -12.16
N GLY A 393 -6.41 -17.79 -13.26
CA GLY A 393 -7.06 -17.37 -14.51
C GLY A 393 -7.73 -15.99 -14.46
N GLN A 394 -7.38 -15.16 -13.48
CA GLN A 394 -7.81 -13.77 -13.33
C GLN A 394 -6.58 -12.86 -13.20
N PHE A 395 -6.75 -11.57 -13.45
CA PHE A 395 -5.74 -10.60 -13.05
C PHE A 395 -5.92 -10.22 -11.59
N TYR A 396 -4.83 -9.84 -10.93
CA TYR A 396 -4.87 -9.37 -9.56
C TYR A 396 -3.86 -8.25 -9.33
N LEU A 397 -4.11 -7.49 -8.27
CA LEU A 397 -3.19 -6.53 -7.67
C LEU A 397 -3.12 -6.80 -6.17
N ARG A 398 -1.94 -6.62 -5.59
CA ARG A 398 -1.66 -6.78 -4.15
C ARG A 398 -0.62 -5.75 -3.73
N ASN A 399 -0.82 -5.09 -2.60
CA ASN A 399 0.20 -4.18 -2.04
C ASN A 399 0.11 -4.09 -0.52
N CYS A 400 1.12 -3.43 0.06
CA CYS A 400 1.26 -3.19 1.50
C CYS A 400 1.39 -4.47 2.34
N GLY A 401 1.49 -4.33 3.65
CA GLY A 401 1.57 -5.50 4.55
C GLY A 401 2.96 -6.12 4.67
N PHE A 402 3.99 -5.54 4.03
CA PHE A 402 5.38 -5.95 4.20
C PHE A 402 5.67 -7.41 3.85
N PHE A 403 4.97 -7.96 2.84
CA PHE A 403 5.29 -9.27 2.28
C PHE A 403 6.60 -9.24 1.48
N ASN A 404 7.18 -10.42 1.25
CA ASN A 404 8.57 -10.53 0.80
C ASN A 404 8.75 -10.64 -0.71
N ASP A 405 7.81 -11.31 -1.36
CA ASP A 405 7.74 -11.56 -2.78
C ASP A 405 7.22 -10.33 -3.53
N ASN A 406 7.65 -10.11 -4.76
CA ASN A 406 7.06 -9.11 -5.64
C ASN A 406 7.20 -9.54 -7.10
N THR A 407 6.36 -8.95 -7.93
CA THR A 407 6.47 -9.07 -9.38
C THR A 407 7.29 -7.92 -9.95
N LYS A 408 8.16 -8.22 -10.91
CA LYS A 408 8.95 -7.21 -11.61
C LYS A 408 8.03 -6.26 -12.37
N LEU A 409 8.21 -4.96 -12.14
CA LEU A 409 7.41 -3.91 -12.77
C LEU A 409 7.63 -3.85 -14.29
N ASN A 410 6.62 -3.35 -14.99
CA ASN A 410 6.53 -3.22 -16.45
C ASN A 410 6.57 -4.57 -17.18
N GLN A 411 6.23 -5.66 -16.48
CA GLN A 411 5.96 -6.96 -17.11
C GLN A 411 4.52 -7.03 -17.61
N SER A 412 4.35 -7.70 -18.75
CA SER A 412 3.03 -8.01 -19.31
C SER A 412 2.59 -9.42 -18.97
N PHE A 413 1.29 -9.58 -18.74
CA PHE A 413 0.62 -10.85 -18.44
C PHE A 413 -0.52 -11.05 -19.40
N GLU A 414 -0.75 -12.30 -19.81
CA GLU A 414 -1.87 -12.69 -20.66
C GLU A 414 -2.66 -13.82 -19.99
N ARG A 415 -3.98 -13.65 -19.91
CA ARG A 415 -4.91 -14.70 -19.49
C ARG A 415 -5.55 -15.33 -20.72
N PRO A 416 -5.97 -16.61 -20.66
CA PRO A 416 -6.83 -17.17 -21.70
C PRO A 416 -8.11 -16.32 -21.87
N LYS A 417 -8.54 -16.16 -23.12
CA LYS A 417 -9.84 -15.55 -23.44
C LYS A 417 -10.96 -16.42 -22.84
N LYS A 418 -11.90 -15.78 -22.16
CA LYS A 418 -13.04 -16.44 -21.50
C LYS A 418 -14.26 -16.52 -22.40
N GLY A 419 -14.37 -15.63 -23.39
CA GLY A 419 -15.54 -15.58 -24.27
C GLY A 419 -16.85 -15.19 -23.56
N LYS A 420 -16.77 -14.72 -22.32
CA LYS A 420 -17.93 -14.32 -21.49
C LYS A 420 -18.29 -12.85 -21.78
N MET A 421 -18.79 -12.60 -22.98
CA MET A 421 -19.20 -11.27 -23.43
C MET A 421 -20.24 -10.65 -22.47
N PRO A 422 -20.14 -9.36 -22.11
CA PRO A 422 -21.13 -8.69 -21.28
C PRO A 422 -22.46 -8.54 -22.03
N MET A 423 -23.54 -9.03 -21.43
CA MET A 423 -24.90 -8.91 -21.97
C MET A 423 -25.51 -7.58 -21.50
N ILE A 424 -25.33 -6.53 -22.28
CA ILE A 424 -25.77 -5.17 -21.95
C ILE A 424 -26.70 -4.67 -23.04
N ASP A 425 -27.94 -4.36 -22.65
CA ASP A 425 -28.88 -3.63 -23.48
C ASP A 425 -28.69 -2.13 -23.20
N PHE A 426 -27.91 -1.45 -24.04
CA PHE A 426 -27.60 -0.02 -23.85
C PHE A 426 -28.86 0.87 -23.80
N SER A 427 -29.97 0.44 -24.41
CA SER A 427 -31.24 1.19 -24.40
C SER A 427 -31.97 1.14 -23.05
N LYS A 428 -31.60 0.17 -22.19
CA LYS A 428 -32.19 -0.04 -20.86
C LYS A 428 -31.29 0.48 -19.73
N LEU A 429 -30.15 1.08 -20.04
CA LEU A 429 -29.33 1.73 -19.02
C LEU A 429 -30.08 2.98 -18.49
N PRO A 430 -30.09 3.20 -17.16
CA PRO A 430 -30.87 4.26 -16.51
C PRO A 430 -30.39 5.68 -16.81
#